data_AF-A0A921E7P9-F1
#
_entry.id   AF-A0A921E7P9-F1
#
_cell.length_a   1.000
_cell.length_b   1.000
_cell.length_c   1.000
_cell.angle_alpha   90.00
_cell.angle_beta   90.00
_cell.angle_gamma   90.00
#
_symmetry.space_group_name_H-M   'P 1'
#
loop_
_entity.id
_entity.type
_entity.pdbx_description
1 polymer ?
#
loop_
_entity_poly.entity_id
_entity_poly.type
_entity_poly.pdbx_seq_one_letter_code
_entity_poly.pdbx_strand_id
1 'polypeptide(L)'
;MKKFTLAFASLALSVASMSAADYYLIGQFNNWTVADPSCIFTDQGSGVYELKFSGTLTSNFKINDGTWSNPNANIGSNGSNLVVGEPYYYYASGNSGNISIEGDVVENPTLILNVNEGTLTITGETQEVEYAYAVYGSIFDGGTTDYVVKEMTEVGSKWEYTADVVPGGFILGKVIAGTTSITQYYHSPDGIVVTDSPMTVLAEDGWYDWISELNGNVTFSFDPEAMTLIVTSPSAWNDITADENATFDIYTIEGNLVKDAANMGDVENLENGMYIVNGQKLMICK
;
A
#
# COMPACT_ATOMS: atom_id res chain seq x y z
N MET A 1 50.69 -12.71 72.49
CA MET A 1 51.44 -11.80 71.59
C MET A 1 50.78 -11.84 70.22
N LYS A 2 50.37 -10.66 69.70
CA LYS A 2 50.10 -10.26 68.30
C LYS A 2 49.22 -11.22 67.45
N LYS A 3 47.89 -11.04 67.39
CA LYS A 3 47.14 -10.17 66.44
C LYS A 3 47.72 -10.19 65.01
N PHE A 4 47.06 -10.88 64.10
CA PHE A 4 47.22 -10.68 62.66
C PHE A 4 45.94 -10.08 62.09
N THR A 5 46.15 -8.97 61.39
CA THR A 5 45.16 -8.05 60.87
C THR A 5 44.69 -8.50 59.48
N LEU A 6 43.39 -8.29 59.26
CA LEU A 6 42.63 -8.22 58.02
C LEU A 6 43.42 -7.70 56.80
N ALA A 7 43.26 -8.36 55.64
CA ALA A 7 43.46 -7.73 54.34
C ALA A 7 42.20 -7.97 53.49
N PHE A 8 41.45 -6.88 53.31
CA PHE A 8 40.37 -6.70 52.34
C PHE A 8 40.87 -7.06 50.94
N ALA A 9 40.27 -8.06 50.31
CA ALA A 9 40.27 -8.19 48.85
C ALA A 9 38.88 -7.79 48.36
N SER A 10 38.63 -6.47 48.31
CA SER A 10 37.57 -5.92 47.49
C SER A 10 37.96 -6.17 46.03
N LEU A 11 37.55 -7.32 45.50
CA LEU A 11 37.52 -7.58 44.07
C LEU A 11 36.48 -6.63 43.50
N ALA A 12 36.92 -5.43 43.10
CA ALA A 12 36.14 -4.57 42.24
C ALA A 12 35.97 -5.33 40.91
N LEU A 13 34.82 -6.00 40.78
CA LEU A 13 34.26 -6.35 39.48
C LEU A 13 34.02 -5.01 38.78
N SER A 14 35.01 -4.54 38.03
CA SER A 14 34.77 -3.60 36.96
C SER A 14 33.94 -4.34 35.92
N VAL A 15 32.63 -4.39 36.14
CA VAL A 15 31.68 -4.61 35.07
C VAL A 15 31.92 -3.43 34.16
N ALA A 16 32.69 -3.63 33.08
CA ALA A 16 32.66 -2.71 31.98
C ALA A 16 31.18 -2.61 31.62
N SER A 17 30.56 -1.46 31.87
CA SER A 17 29.31 -1.10 31.23
C SER A 17 29.64 -1.00 29.75
N MET A 18 29.68 -2.14 29.07
CA MET A 18 29.53 -2.16 27.62
C MET A 18 28.23 -1.41 27.39
N SER A 19 28.31 -0.26 26.73
CA SER A 19 27.12 0.43 26.28
C SER A 19 26.30 -0.60 25.53
N ALA A 20 25.08 -0.86 25.99
CA ALA A 20 24.16 -1.70 25.24
C ALA A 20 24.07 -1.12 23.82
N ALA A 21 24.10 -2.00 22.82
CA ALA A 21 23.79 -1.57 21.47
C ALA A 21 22.31 -1.18 21.44
N ASP A 22 21.98 -0.12 20.72
CA ASP A 22 20.58 0.22 20.45
C ASP A 22 20.08 -0.65 19.29
N TYR A 23 18.82 -1.06 19.37
CA TYR A 23 18.12 -1.73 18.28
C TYR A 23 16.79 -1.01 18.04
N TYR A 24 16.36 -0.95 16.78
CA TYR A 24 15.17 -0.25 16.35
C TYR A 24 14.35 -1.13 15.41
N LEU A 25 13.03 -1.19 15.64
CA LEU A 25 12.09 -1.76 14.70
C LEU A 25 11.92 -0.78 13.52
N ILE A 26 11.99 -1.30 12.29
CA ILE A 26 11.83 -0.50 11.07
C ILE A 26 10.96 -1.25 10.08
N GLY A 27 10.14 -0.57 9.29
CA GLY A 27 9.35 -1.23 8.26
C GLY A 27 8.45 -0.28 7.52
N GLN A 28 7.51 -0.84 6.75
CA GLN A 28 6.57 -0.03 5.98
C GLN A 28 5.75 0.92 6.86
N PHE A 29 5.36 0.47 8.07
CA PHE A 29 4.54 1.24 9.01
C PHE A 29 5.20 2.56 9.48
N ASN A 30 6.52 2.70 9.38
CA ASN A 30 7.25 3.95 9.70
C ASN A 30 8.09 4.47 8.53
N ASN A 31 7.73 4.10 7.29
CA ASN A 31 8.44 4.49 6.06
C ASN A 31 9.93 4.15 6.08
N TRP A 32 10.31 3.02 6.70
CA TRP A 32 11.71 2.57 6.81
C TRP A 32 12.64 3.58 7.50
N THR A 33 12.10 4.43 8.38
CA THR A 33 12.87 5.42 9.13
C THR A 33 13.80 4.71 10.12
N VAL A 34 15.11 4.96 9.98
CA VAL A 34 16.12 4.43 10.90
C VAL A 34 16.22 5.28 12.16
N ALA A 35 16.57 4.63 13.29
CA ALA A 35 16.75 5.30 14.59
C ALA A 35 15.49 6.06 15.08
N ASP A 36 14.30 5.61 14.70
CA ASP A 36 13.04 6.18 15.18
C ASP A 36 12.91 5.97 16.71
N PRO A 37 12.89 7.04 17.52
CA PRO A 37 12.83 6.91 18.98
C PRO A 37 11.57 6.21 19.50
N SER A 38 10.49 6.17 18.71
CA SER A 38 9.26 5.43 19.07
C SER A 38 9.38 3.92 18.88
N CYS A 39 10.40 3.47 18.14
CA CYS A 39 10.62 2.09 17.75
C CYS A 39 11.89 1.48 18.38
N ILE A 40 12.48 2.14 19.38
CA ILE A 40 13.70 1.69 20.06
C ILE A 40 13.40 0.55 21.05
N PHE A 41 14.20 -0.51 20.99
CA PHE A 41 14.18 -1.55 21.99
C PHE A 41 14.90 -1.12 23.27
N THR A 42 14.34 -1.49 24.42
CA THR A 42 14.97 -1.32 25.73
C THR A 42 15.78 -2.55 26.08
N ASP A 43 17.08 -2.37 26.36
CA ASP A 43 17.94 -3.44 26.88
C ASP A 43 17.44 -3.94 28.24
N GLN A 44 17.15 -5.24 28.31
CA GLN A 44 16.76 -5.93 29.53
C GLN A 44 17.97 -6.63 30.20
N GLY A 45 19.14 -6.54 29.58
CA GLY A 45 20.37 -7.21 29.97
C GLY A 45 20.55 -8.56 29.28
N SER A 46 21.77 -9.09 29.37
CA SER A 46 22.12 -10.42 28.85
C SER A 46 21.74 -10.65 27.37
N GLY A 47 21.82 -9.61 26.55
CA GLY A 47 21.52 -9.67 25.12
C GLY A 47 20.03 -9.83 24.80
N VAL A 48 19.14 -9.52 25.74
CA VAL A 48 17.70 -9.52 25.54
C VAL A 48 17.20 -8.07 25.51
N TYR A 49 16.38 -7.77 24.51
CA TYR A 49 15.86 -6.46 24.21
C TYR A 49 14.35 -6.54 24.08
N GLU A 50 13.63 -5.59 24.66
CA GLU A 50 12.16 -5.53 24.63
C GLU A 50 11.68 -4.24 23.98
N LEU A 51 10.72 -4.33 23.07
CA LEU A 51 9.94 -3.21 22.56
C LEU A 51 8.45 -3.47 22.80
N LYS A 52 7.78 -2.53 23.47
CA LYS A 52 6.31 -2.46 23.53
C LYS A 52 5.83 -1.48 22.46
N PHE A 53 5.53 -2.01 21.29
CA PHE A 53 5.12 -1.18 20.17
C PHE A 53 3.67 -0.74 20.35
N SER A 54 3.40 0.56 20.18
CA SER A 54 2.05 1.11 20.22
C SER A 54 1.58 1.38 18.80
N GLY A 55 0.66 0.55 18.30
CA GLY A 55 0.21 0.58 16.91
C GLY A 55 0.01 -0.82 16.33
N THR A 56 -0.18 -0.88 15.02
CA THR A 56 -0.41 -2.13 14.28
C THR A 56 0.88 -2.53 13.58
N LEU A 57 1.43 -3.69 13.94
CA LEU A 57 2.60 -4.24 13.27
C LEU A 57 2.17 -5.14 12.12
N THR A 58 2.60 -4.79 10.92
CA THR A 58 2.36 -5.53 9.68
C THR A 58 3.57 -6.36 9.29
N SER A 59 3.41 -7.26 8.32
CA SER A 59 4.54 -7.79 7.53
C SER A 59 5.34 -6.65 6.87
N ASN A 60 6.51 -6.98 6.31
CA ASN A 60 7.46 -6.03 5.72
C ASN A 60 8.17 -5.12 6.74
N PHE A 61 8.89 -5.75 7.66
CA PHE A 61 9.74 -5.04 8.64
C PHE A 61 11.10 -5.73 8.84
N LYS A 62 11.98 -5.05 9.55
CA LYS A 62 13.30 -5.49 9.99
C LYS A 62 13.63 -4.89 11.35
N ILE A 63 14.79 -5.25 11.89
CA ILE A 63 15.42 -4.57 13.03
C ILE A 63 16.83 -4.13 12.64
N ASN A 64 17.25 -2.93 13.04
CA ASN A 64 18.65 -2.47 12.87
C ASN A 64 19.18 -1.70 14.09
N ASP A 65 20.46 -1.33 14.08
CA ASP A 65 21.10 -0.53 15.13
C ASP A 65 21.02 0.99 14.89
N GLY A 66 20.00 1.43 14.14
CA GLY A 66 19.83 2.83 13.73
C GLY A 66 20.56 3.18 12.43
N THR A 67 21.21 2.21 11.78
CA THR A 67 21.86 2.38 10.48
C THR A 67 21.72 1.13 9.60
N TRP A 68 21.88 1.31 8.28
CA TRP A 68 21.98 0.21 7.32
C TRP A 68 23.42 -0.32 7.14
N SER A 69 24.41 0.41 7.67
CA SER A 69 25.82 0.11 7.43
C SER A 69 26.38 -1.05 8.24
N ASN A 70 25.67 -1.51 9.29
CA ASN A 70 26.09 -2.62 10.13
C ASN A 70 25.40 -3.92 9.69
N PRO A 71 26.06 -4.80 8.91
CA PRO A 71 25.45 -6.03 8.43
C PRO A 71 25.14 -7.02 9.57
N ASN A 72 25.83 -6.92 10.71
CA ASN A 72 25.59 -7.79 11.87
C ASN A 72 24.39 -7.34 12.70
N ALA A 73 23.92 -6.11 12.51
CA ALA A 73 22.73 -5.58 13.15
C ALA A 73 21.53 -5.47 12.21
N ASN A 74 21.70 -5.71 10.91
CA ASN A 74 20.59 -5.72 9.94
C ASN A 74 19.86 -7.07 9.98
N ILE A 75 18.94 -7.17 10.94
CA ILE A 75 18.18 -8.37 11.28
C ILE A 75 16.93 -8.44 10.39
N GLY A 76 16.84 -9.51 9.61
CA GLY A 76 15.73 -9.75 8.70
C GLY A 76 15.33 -11.22 8.61
N SER A 77 14.65 -11.54 7.52
CA SER A 77 14.03 -12.85 7.32
C SER A 77 15.04 -13.97 7.11
N ASN A 78 14.71 -15.14 7.65
CA ASN A 78 15.37 -16.42 7.40
C ASN A 78 14.76 -17.22 6.23
N GLY A 79 13.79 -16.64 5.51
CA GLY A 79 13.05 -17.27 4.42
C GLY A 79 11.72 -17.93 4.82
N SER A 80 11.34 -17.89 6.10
CA SER A 80 10.04 -18.35 6.61
C SER A 80 9.26 -17.19 7.26
N ASN A 81 7.96 -17.41 7.44
CA ASN A 81 7.09 -16.48 8.16
C ASN A 81 7.28 -16.64 9.68
N LEU A 82 7.20 -15.52 10.39
CA LEU A 82 7.18 -15.46 11.85
C LEU A 82 5.80 -15.88 12.35
N VAL A 83 5.73 -16.83 13.27
CA VAL A 83 4.48 -17.22 13.95
C VAL A 83 4.36 -16.48 15.27
N VAL A 84 3.26 -15.78 15.49
CA VAL A 84 3.02 -15.03 16.74
C VAL A 84 3.01 -15.98 17.93
N GLY A 85 3.73 -15.61 18.98
CA GLY A 85 3.90 -16.40 20.20
C GLY A 85 5.08 -17.38 20.17
N GLU A 86 5.67 -17.64 19.00
CA GLU A 86 6.77 -18.59 18.85
C GLU A 86 8.12 -17.88 18.58
N PRO A 87 9.26 -18.47 19.00
CA PRO A 87 10.57 -17.94 18.65
C PRO A 87 10.84 -18.02 17.14
N TYR A 88 11.10 -16.87 16.52
CA TYR A 88 11.54 -16.75 15.14
C TYR A 88 13.05 -16.62 15.05
N TYR A 89 13.72 -17.58 14.44
CA TYR A 89 15.17 -17.54 14.22
C TYR A 89 15.52 -16.60 13.06
N TYR A 90 15.93 -15.38 13.36
CA TYR A 90 16.18 -14.38 12.32
C TYR A 90 17.50 -14.61 11.59
N TYR A 91 17.71 -13.89 10.49
CA TYR A 91 18.98 -13.85 9.78
C TYR A 91 19.56 -12.42 9.79
N ALA A 92 20.72 -12.24 10.40
CA ALA A 92 21.45 -10.97 10.43
C ALA A 92 22.44 -10.88 9.26
N SER A 93 22.17 -9.99 8.31
CA SER A 93 23.02 -9.76 7.14
C SER A 93 22.65 -8.44 6.46
N GLY A 94 23.61 -7.81 5.78
CA GLY A 94 23.34 -6.64 4.93
C GLY A 94 22.33 -6.91 3.81
N ASN A 95 22.15 -8.18 3.41
CA ASN A 95 21.23 -8.62 2.36
C ASN A 95 20.07 -9.48 2.88
N SER A 96 19.74 -9.42 4.17
CA SER A 96 18.57 -10.12 4.71
C SER A 96 17.28 -9.66 4.01
N GLY A 97 16.28 -10.53 3.87
CA GLY A 97 14.94 -10.16 3.39
C GLY A 97 14.10 -9.49 4.48
N ASN A 98 12.91 -8.99 4.14
CA ASN A 98 11.97 -8.46 5.13
C ASN A 98 11.28 -9.58 5.89
N ILE A 99 11.06 -9.41 7.20
CA ILE A 99 10.29 -10.34 8.02
C ILE A 99 8.81 -10.21 7.66
N SER A 100 8.16 -11.36 7.50
CA SER A 100 6.71 -11.49 7.28
C SER A 100 6.12 -12.25 8.47
N ILE A 101 4.89 -11.93 8.84
CA ILE A 101 4.15 -12.59 9.93
C ILE A 101 3.15 -13.57 9.33
N GLU A 102 3.05 -14.77 9.89
CA GLU A 102 2.02 -15.76 9.59
C GLU A 102 0.72 -15.37 10.30
N GLY A 103 -0.36 -15.16 9.54
CA GLY A 103 -1.68 -14.87 10.12
C GLY A 103 -1.94 -13.39 10.44
N ASP A 104 -1.46 -12.49 9.58
CA ASP A 104 -1.75 -11.04 9.59
C ASP A 104 -1.28 -10.27 10.84
N VAL A 105 -1.79 -9.04 11.00
CA VAL A 105 -1.18 -8.00 11.85
C VAL A 105 -1.31 -8.30 13.33
N VAL A 106 -0.39 -7.74 14.10
CA VAL A 106 -0.43 -7.78 15.56
C VAL A 106 -0.66 -6.38 16.09
N GLU A 107 -1.73 -6.20 16.84
CA GLU A 107 -2.01 -4.92 17.50
C GLU A 107 -1.27 -4.81 18.83
N ASN A 108 -0.68 -3.64 19.04
CA ASN A 108 0.10 -3.27 20.22
C ASN A 108 1.06 -4.38 20.71
N PRO A 109 1.89 -4.95 19.82
CA PRO A 109 2.69 -6.11 20.15
C PRO A 109 3.81 -5.79 21.15
N THR A 110 4.19 -6.83 21.89
CA THR A 110 5.49 -6.88 22.58
C THR A 110 6.46 -7.73 21.78
N LEU A 111 7.59 -7.14 21.41
CA LEU A 111 8.68 -7.79 20.68
C LEU A 111 9.85 -8.04 21.63
N ILE A 112 10.32 -9.29 21.66
CA ILE A 112 11.50 -9.71 22.41
C ILE A 112 12.58 -10.14 21.41
N LEU A 113 13.64 -9.36 21.31
CA LEU A 113 14.84 -9.70 20.54
C LEU A 113 15.89 -10.29 21.47
N ASN A 114 16.32 -11.53 21.19
CA ASN A 114 17.43 -12.17 21.89
C ASN A 114 18.62 -12.32 20.92
N VAL A 115 19.61 -11.46 21.08
CA VAL A 115 20.78 -11.43 20.18
C VAL A 115 21.78 -12.56 20.43
N ASN A 116 21.70 -13.20 21.59
CA ASN A 116 22.55 -14.35 21.92
C ASN A 116 22.01 -15.65 21.31
N GLU A 117 20.69 -15.81 21.29
CA GLU A 117 20.03 -16.98 20.71
C GLU A 117 19.70 -16.81 19.22
N GLY A 118 19.74 -15.59 18.71
CA GLY A 118 19.39 -15.31 17.32
C GLY A 118 17.88 -15.36 17.07
N THR A 119 17.08 -14.98 18.07
CA THR A 119 15.61 -15.11 18.01
C THR A 119 14.89 -13.77 18.20
N LEU A 120 13.75 -13.65 17.52
CA LEU A 120 12.74 -12.62 17.72
C LEU A 120 11.44 -13.32 18.13
N THR A 121 10.80 -12.90 19.21
CA THR A 121 9.46 -13.37 19.58
C THR A 121 8.51 -12.18 19.57
N ILE A 122 7.37 -12.34 18.92
CA ILE A 122 6.30 -11.32 18.90
C ILE A 122 5.09 -11.90 19.62
N THR A 123 4.54 -11.16 20.57
CA THR A 123 3.31 -11.50 21.27
C THR A 123 2.34 -10.33 21.20
N GLY A 124 1.04 -10.62 21.18
CA GLY A 124 -0.02 -9.62 21.09
C GLY A 124 -1.32 -10.24 20.61
N GLU A 125 -2.35 -9.43 20.48
CA GLU A 125 -3.62 -9.87 19.88
C GLU A 125 -3.47 -9.84 18.35
N THR A 126 -3.56 -11.02 17.72
CA THR A 126 -3.70 -11.13 16.28
C THR A 126 -5.12 -10.70 15.92
N GLN A 127 -5.25 -9.74 15.02
CA GLN A 127 -6.54 -9.38 14.45
C GLN A 127 -6.67 -10.03 13.08
N GLU A 128 -7.87 -10.53 12.76
CA GLU A 128 -8.20 -10.71 11.34
C GLU A 128 -8.16 -9.33 10.69
N VAL A 129 -7.33 -9.21 9.67
CA VAL A 129 -7.21 -7.96 8.93
C VAL A 129 -8.10 -8.04 7.73
N GLU A 130 -9.12 -7.19 7.71
CA GLU A 130 -9.82 -6.92 6.48
C GLU A 130 -8.86 -6.18 5.55
N TYR A 131 -8.68 -6.76 4.36
CA TYR A 131 -7.90 -6.14 3.30
C TYR A 131 -8.83 -5.54 2.27
N ALA A 132 -8.42 -4.39 1.75
CA ALA A 132 -9.00 -3.78 0.57
C ALA A 132 -7.95 -3.67 -0.54
N TYR A 133 -8.41 -3.31 -1.73
CA TYR A 133 -7.53 -2.86 -2.80
C TYR A 133 -7.57 -1.34 -2.91
N ALA A 134 -6.51 -0.74 -3.41
CA ALA A 134 -6.38 0.69 -3.58
C ALA A 134 -5.73 1.02 -4.91
N VAL A 135 -6.08 2.17 -5.48
CA VAL A 135 -5.33 2.81 -6.55
C VAL A 135 -4.30 3.75 -5.91
N TYR A 136 -3.04 3.60 -6.30
CA TYR A 136 -1.92 4.36 -5.73
C TYR A 136 -1.15 5.05 -6.84
N GLY A 137 -1.17 6.39 -6.87
CA GLY A 137 -0.58 7.10 -8.01
C GLY A 137 -0.57 8.62 -7.92
N SER A 138 0.11 9.23 -8.88
CA SER A 138 0.16 10.68 -9.14
C SER A 138 -1.03 11.19 -9.95
N ILE A 139 -1.85 10.27 -10.49
CA ILE A 139 -3.05 10.55 -11.28
C ILE A 139 -4.13 11.34 -10.53
N PHE A 140 -4.01 11.52 -9.21
CA PHE A 140 -5.02 12.21 -8.39
C PHE A 140 -4.72 13.68 -8.12
N ASP A 141 -3.45 14.10 -8.24
CA ASP A 141 -3.02 15.45 -7.86
C ASP A 141 -2.02 16.09 -8.83
N GLY A 142 -1.61 15.37 -9.88
CA GLY A 142 -0.68 15.86 -10.89
C GLY A 142 0.79 15.79 -10.47
N GLY A 143 1.14 14.96 -9.49
CA GLY A 143 2.52 14.61 -9.17
C GLY A 143 3.26 15.65 -8.34
N THR A 144 2.58 16.28 -7.37
CA THR A 144 3.19 17.41 -6.67
C THR A 144 4.24 17.03 -5.62
N THR A 145 4.28 15.80 -5.11
CA THR A 145 5.50 15.17 -4.52
C THR A 145 5.30 13.74 -4.03
N ASP A 146 4.07 13.28 -3.81
CA ASP A 146 3.79 11.94 -3.24
C ASP A 146 2.67 11.24 -4.02
N TYR A 147 2.77 9.92 -4.15
CA TYR A 147 1.67 9.13 -4.71
C TYR A 147 0.55 9.08 -3.66
N VAL A 148 -0.68 9.26 -4.13
CA VAL A 148 -1.85 9.26 -3.26
C VAL A 148 -2.50 7.87 -3.29
N VAL A 149 -2.81 7.33 -2.11
CA VAL A 149 -3.54 6.06 -1.96
C VAL A 149 -5.04 6.33 -1.90
N LYS A 150 -5.82 5.67 -2.75
CA LYS A 150 -7.28 5.71 -2.76
C LYS A 150 -7.84 4.30 -2.67
N GLU A 151 -8.40 3.97 -1.50
CA GLU A 151 -9.06 2.69 -1.26
C GLU A 151 -10.27 2.50 -2.19
N MET A 152 -10.38 1.30 -2.73
CA MET A 152 -11.49 0.83 -3.58
C MET A 152 -12.56 0.17 -2.70
N THR A 153 -13.79 0.17 -3.17
CA THR A 153 -14.92 -0.50 -2.50
C THR A 153 -15.22 -1.83 -3.17
N GLU A 154 -15.51 -2.87 -2.39
CA GLU A 154 -15.95 -4.16 -2.92
C GLU A 154 -17.35 -4.07 -3.55
N VAL A 155 -17.48 -4.51 -4.79
CA VAL A 155 -18.72 -4.58 -5.57
C VAL A 155 -18.82 -5.97 -6.21
N GLY A 156 -19.51 -6.88 -5.54
CA GLY A 156 -19.57 -8.29 -5.96
C GLY A 156 -18.23 -8.98 -5.75
N SER A 157 -17.61 -9.51 -6.81
CA SER A 157 -16.26 -10.12 -6.76
C SER A 157 -15.14 -9.16 -7.17
N LYS A 158 -15.46 -7.88 -7.37
CA LYS A 158 -14.55 -6.85 -7.89
C LYS A 158 -14.40 -5.71 -6.91
N TRP A 159 -13.39 -4.88 -7.15
CA TRP A 159 -13.09 -3.69 -6.38
C TRP A 159 -13.18 -2.48 -7.28
N GLU A 160 -13.96 -1.47 -6.88
CA GLU A 160 -14.23 -0.29 -7.69
C GLU A 160 -13.85 1.01 -7.00
N TYR A 161 -13.32 1.95 -7.78
CA TYR A 161 -13.07 3.31 -7.33
C TYR A 161 -13.32 4.30 -8.47
N THR A 162 -14.11 5.33 -8.20
CA THR A 162 -14.43 6.40 -9.17
C THR A 162 -13.87 7.72 -8.67
N ALA A 163 -13.09 8.42 -9.50
CA ALA A 163 -12.54 9.73 -9.18
C ALA A 163 -12.20 10.54 -10.42
N ASP A 164 -12.10 11.85 -10.24
CA ASP A 164 -11.44 12.72 -11.22
C ASP A 164 -9.92 12.48 -11.20
N VAL A 165 -9.37 12.24 -12.38
CA VAL A 165 -7.94 12.00 -12.58
C VAL A 165 -7.33 13.05 -13.51
N VAL A 166 -6.01 13.14 -13.46
CA VAL A 166 -5.17 13.89 -14.39
C VAL A 166 -4.11 12.95 -14.97
N PRO A 167 -3.45 13.34 -16.08
CA PRO A 167 -2.36 12.54 -16.62
C PRO A 167 -1.27 12.26 -15.58
N GLY A 168 -0.82 11.01 -15.49
CA GLY A 168 0.10 10.57 -14.46
C GLY A 168 0.31 9.06 -14.40
N GLY A 169 1.18 8.63 -13.49
CA GLY A 169 1.48 7.23 -13.22
C GLY A 169 0.67 6.68 -12.04
N PHE A 170 0.25 5.41 -12.12
CA PHE A 170 -0.38 4.71 -11.00
C PHE A 170 -0.07 3.21 -11.01
N ILE A 171 -0.25 2.59 -9.85
CA ILE A 171 -0.26 1.15 -9.60
C ILE A 171 -1.45 0.79 -8.70
N LEU A 172 -1.67 -0.51 -8.45
CA LEU A 172 -2.61 -0.97 -7.44
C LEU A 172 -1.85 -1.40 -6.18
N GLY A 173 -2.52 -1.32 -5.04
CA GLY A 173 -2.02 -1.83 -3.77
C GLY A 173 -3.06 -2.67 -3.05
N LYS A 174 -2.64 -3.75 -2.40
CA LYS A 174 -3.41 -4.36 -1.32
C LYS A 174 -3.15 -3.55 -0.06
N VAL A 175 -4.20 -3.04 0.57
CA VAL A 175 -4.12 -2.21 1.78
C VAL A 175 -4.84 -2.86 2.93
N ILE A 176 -4.41 -2.55 4.14
CA ILE A 176 -5.24 -2.78 5.33
C ILE A 176 -6.45 -1.85 5.24
N ALA A 177 -7.66 -2.42 5.26
CA ALA A 177 -8.89 -1.66 5.06
C ALA A 177 -9.00 -0.51 6.07
N GLY A 178 -9.40 0.67 5.58
CA GLY A 178 -9.48 1.91 6.34
C GLY A 178 -8.15 2.63 6.56
N THR A 179 -7.04 2.17 5.96
CA THR A 179 -5.70 2.76 6.11
C THR A 179 -5.06 3.09 4.76
N THR A 180 -3.86 3.69 4.78
CA THR A 180 -3.02 3.91 3.58
C THR A 180 -1.84 2.94 3.50
N SER A 181 -1.77 1.95 4.38
CA SER A 181 -0.64 1.02 4.48
C SER A 181 -0.76 -0.09 3.42
N ILE A 182 0.05 0.03 2.36
CA ILE A 182 0.14 -0.99 1.31
C ILE A 182 0.99 -2.17 1.81
N THR A 183 0.43 -3.37 1.74
CA THR A 183 1.09 -4.64 2.10
C THR A 183 1.61 -5.41 0.89
N GLN A 184 1.03 -5.16 -0.30
CA GLN A 184 1.47 -5.73 -1.57
C GLN A 184 1.18 -4.74 -2.71
N TYR A 185 2.13 -4.62 -3.64
CA TYR A 185 1.96 -3.82 -4.85
C TYR A 185 1.56 -4.70 -6.03
N TYR A 186 0.76 -4.16 -6.93
CA TYR A 186 0.45 -4.77 -8.22
C TYR A 186 0.66 -3.78 -9.35
N HIS A 187 1.30 -4.25 -10.41
CA HIS A 187 1.88 -3.37 -11.43
C HIS A 187 1.50 -3.81 -12.85
N SER A 188 1.76 -2.91 -13.80
CA SER A 188 1.51 -3.12 -15.21
C SER A 188 2.60 -3.98 -15.86
N PRO A 189 2.29 -4.92 -16.75
CA PRO A 189 3.31 -5.64 -17.52
C PRO A 189 3.98 -4.77 -18.60
N ASP A 190 3.32 -3.71 -19.09
CA ASP A 190 3.76 -2.92 -20.24
C ASP A 190 3.66 -1.40 -20.04
N GLY A 191 3.05 -0.96 -18.93
CA GLY A 191 2.86 0.44 -18.56
C GLY A 191 1.76 1.17 -19.33
N ILE A 192 0.94 0.45 -20.11
CA ILE A 192 -0.04 1.06 -21.01
C ILE A 192 -1.44 1.02 -20.40
N VAL A 193 -2.14 2.15 -20.42
CA VAL A 193 -3.58 2.20 -20.11
C VAL A 193 -4.39 2.02 -21.39
N VAL A 194 -5.26 1.02 -21.42
CA VAL A 194 -6.28 0.81 -22.45
C VAL A 194 -7.64 0.88 -21.79
N THR A 195 -8.43 1.90 -22.13
CA THR A 195 -9.76 2.07 -21.53
C THR A 195 -10.75 1.03 -22.02
N ASP A 196 -11.74 0.73 -21.19
CA ASP A 196 -12.88 -0.15 -21.50
C ASP A 196 -12.48 -1.57 -21.96
N SER A 197 -11.25 -1.97 -21.63
CA SER A 197 -10.69 -3.28 -21.93
C SER A 197 -9.96 -3.80 -20.70
N PRO A 198 -10.02 -5.10 -20.41
CA PRO A 198 -9.28 -5.68 -19.30
C PRO A 198 -7.77 -5.62 -19.58
N MET A 199 -7.04 -5.01 -18.66
CA MET A 199 -5.57 -4.97 -18.64
C MET A 199 -5.05 -5.99 -17.64
N THR A 200 -3.97 -6.68 -17.99
CA THR A 200 -3.32 -7.64 -17.09
C THR A 200 -2.66 -6.94 -15.90
N VAL A 201 -2.73 -7.55 -14.73
CA VAL A 201 -2.11 -7.09 -13.48
C VAL A 201 -1.10 -8.13 -12.99
N LEU A 202 0.11 -7.69 -12.61
CA LEU A 202 1.16 -8.55 -12.06
C LEU A 202 1.31 -8.34 -10.54
N ALA A 203 1.49 -9.45 -9.81
CA ALA A 203 1.62 -9.47 -8.33
C ALA A 203 3.05 -9.77 -7.82
N GLU A 204 4.03 -9.82 -8.73
CA GLU A 204 5.43 -10.15 -8.44
C GLU A 204 6.26 -8.92 -8.05
N ASP A 205 7.51 -9.13 -7.62
CA ASP A 205 8.44 -8.04 -7.32
C ASP A 205 8.77 -7.27 -8.61
N GLY A 206 8.35 -6.01 -8.66
CA GLY A 206 8.54 -5.13 -9.81
C GLY A 206 7.99 -3.74 -9.54
N TRP A 207 8.41 -2.76 -10.35
CA TRP A 207 7.90 -1.39 -10.28
C TRP A 207 7.66 -0.83 -11.68
N TYR A 208 6.47 -1.11 -12.21
CA TYR A 208 6.03 -0.61 -13.52
C TYR A 208 4.65 0.00 -13.41
N ASP A 209 4.62 1.32 -13.41
CA ASP A 209 3.40 2.10 -13.38
C ASP A 209 2.63 1.96 -14.70
N TRP A 210 1.31 1.93 -14.61
CA TRP A 210 0.48 2.37 -15.73
C TRP A 210 0.67 3.87 -15.92
N ILE A 211 1.03 4.29 -17.13
CA ILE A 211 1.10 5.70 -17.51
C ILE A 211 -0.20 6.07 -18.23
N SER A 212 -1.00 6.91 -17.57
CA SER A 212 -2.31 7.34 -18.04
C SER A 212 -2.24 8.75 -18.61
N GLU A 213 -2.80 8.96 -19.80
CA GLU A 213 -3.07 10.30 -20.35
C GLU A 213 -4.52 10.75 -20.06
N LEU A 214 -5.27 9.95 -19.29
CA LEU A 214 -6.67 10.24 -18.98
C LEU A 214 -6.81 11.50 -18.13
N ASN A 215 -7.92 12.20 -18.33
CA ASN A 215 -8.30 13.37 -17.57
C ASN A 215 -9.81 13.34 -17.32
N GLY A 216 -10.24 13.82 -16.16
CA GLY A 216 -11.63 13.85 -15.74
C GLY A 216 -12.04 12.61 -14.96
N ASN A 217 -13.34 12.48 -14.72
CA ASN A 217 -13.88 11.38 -13.93
C ASN A 217 -13.57 10.04 -14.62
N VAL A 218 -13.12 9.02 -13.90
CA VAL A 218 -12.92 7.65 -14.40
C VAL A 218 -13.27 6.65 -13.30
N THR A 219 -13.62 5.42 -13.69
CA THR A 219 -13.84 4.29 -12.78
C THR A 219 -12.79 3.22 -13.01
N PHE A 220 -12.10 2.84 -11.96
CA PHE A 220 -11.21 1.69 -11.89
C PHE A 220 -12.01 0.50 -11.37
N SER A 221 -11.93 -0.65 -12.04
CA SER A 221 -12.56 -1.90 -11.62
C SER A 221 -11.52 -3.02 -11.67
N PHE A 222 -11.09 -3.50 -10.51
CA PHE A 222 -10.09 -4.54 -10.35
C PHE A 222 -10.72 -5.87 -9.96
N ASP A 223 -10.37 -6.92 -10.69
CA ASP A 223 -10.75 -8.30 -10.42
C ASP A 223 -9.51 -9.07 -9.93
N PRO A 224 -9.41 -9.38 -8.62
CA PRO A 224 -8.26 -10.07 -8.05
C PRO A 224 -8.20 -11.56 -8.40
N GLU A 225 -9.33 -12.19 -8.80
CA GLU A 225 -9.33 -13.59 -9.23
C GLU A 225 -8.82 -13.71 -10.67
N ALA A 226 -9.27 -12.82 -11.55
CA ALA A 226 -8.80 -12.77 -12.94
C ALA A 226 -7.45 -12.06 -13.11
N MET A 227 -6.98 -11.33 -12.09
CA MET A 227 -5.81 -10.46 -12.16
C MET A 227 -5.90 -9.45 -13.30
N THR A 228 -7.06 -8.80 -13.41
CA THR A 228 -7.35 -7.81 -14.48
C THR A 228 -7.88 -6.51 -13.92
N LEU A 229 -7.43 -5.40 -14.50
CA LEU A 229 -7.92 -4.05 -14.23
C LEU A 229 -8.63 -3.49 -15.47
N ILE A 230 -9.85 -2.97 -15.29
CA ILE A 230 -10.53 -2.17 -16.31
C ILE A 230 -10.55 -0.71 -15.82
N VAL A 231 -10.15 0.21 -16.69
CA VAL A 231 -10.33 1.64 -16.47
C VAL A 231 -11.38 2.12 -17.47
N THR A 232 -12.54 2.51 -16.95
CA THR A 232 -13.63 3.07 -17.74
C THR A 232 -13.62 4.57 -17.54
N SER A 233 -13.34 5.32 -18.60
CA SER A 233 -13.78 6.70 -18.61
C SER A 233 -15.30 6.69 -18.78
N PRO A 234 -16.04 7.60 -18.11
CA PRO A 234 -17.36 7.94 -18.59
C PRO A 234 -17.13 8.25 -20.04
N SER A 235 -17.75 7.42 -20.86
CA SER A 235 -17.72 7.52 -22.28
C SER A 235 -17.90 9.01 -22.62
N ALA A 236 -17.17 9.54 -23.63
CA ALA A 236 -17.18 10.94 -24.14
C ALA A 236 -18.58 11.60 -24.42
N TRP A 237 -19.63 10.96 -23.96
CA TRP A 237 -21.06 11.17 -24.01
C TRP A 237 -21.53 12.24 -23.03
N ASN A 238 -20.81 12.44 -21.92
CA ASN A 238 -21.14 13.48 -20.94
C ASN A 238 -20.47 14.83 -21.23
N ASP A 239 -19.67 14.93 -22.28
CA ASP A 239 -18.88 16.14 -22.59
C ASP A 239 -19.41 16.90 -23.82
N ILE A 240 -20.68 16.69 -24.20
CA ILE A 240 -21.42 17.73 -24.92
C ILE A 240 -21.70 18.84 -23.91
N THR A 241 -20.69 19.63 -23.59
CA THR A 241 -20.84 20.98 -23.06
C THR A 241 -21.38 21.85 -24.21
N ALA A 242 -22.62 21.60 -24.60
CA ALA A 242 -23.39 22.62 -25.28
C ALA A 242 -23.46 23.78 -24.30
N ASP A 243 -22.86 24.91 -24.68
CA ASP A 243 -23.19 26.23 -24.12
C ASP A 243 -24.70 26.22 -23.83
N GLU A 244 -25.15 26.57 -22.62
CA GLU A 244 -26.52 26.28 -22.14
C GLU A 244 -27.63 26.91 -23.03
N ASN A 245 -27.24 27.72 -24.02
CA ASN A 245 -28.09 28.34 -25.03
C ASN A 245 -27.83 27.87 -26.49
N ALA A 246 -26.89 26.96 -26.74
CA ALA A 246 -26.64 26.40 -28.05
C ALA A 246 -27.68 25.31 -28.37
N THR A 247 -28.36 25.49 -29.49
CA THR A 247 -29.31 24.50 -30.01
C THR A 247 -28.65 23.69 -31.12
N PHE A 248 -29.00 22.41 -31.23
CA PHE A 248 -28.46 21.50 -32.23
C PHE A 248 -29.54 20.60 -32.80
N ASP A 249 -29.30 20.05 -33.98
CA ASP A 249 -30.22 19.09 -34.57
C ASP A 249 -29.86 17.66 -34.13
N ILE A 250 -30.88 16.84 -33.89
CA ILE A 250 -30.76 15.40 -33.61
C ILE A 250 -31.25 14.65 -34.85
N TYR A 251 -30.45 13.71 -35.35
CA TYR A 251 -30.83 12.82 -36.45
C TYR A 251 -30.80 11.36 -36.00
N THR A 252 -31.51 10.47 -36.68
CA THR A 252 -31.26 9.02 -36.59
C THR A 252 -29.96 8.67 -37.30
N ILE A 253 -29.44 7.46 -37.12
CA ILE A 253 -28.23 7.01 -37.82
C ILE A 253 -28.40 6.97 -39.35
N GLU A 254 -29.64 6.83 -39.84
CA GLU A 254 -30.00 6.91 -41.26
C GLU A 254 -30.09 8.35 -41.78
N GLY A 255 -29.90 9.35 -40.92
CA GLY A 255 -29.92 10.77 -41.29
C GLY A 255 -31.31 11.41 -41.28
N ASN A 256 -32.31 10.77 -40.68
CA ASN A 256 -33.64 11.38 -40.53
C ASN A 256 -33.65 12.35 -39.36
N LEU A 257 -34.11 13.60 -39.56
CA LEU A 257 -34.24 14.57 -38.48
C LEU A 257 -35.26 14.08 -37.45
N VAL A 258 -34.81 13.97 -36.19
CA VAL A 258 -35.63 13.63 -35.03
C VAL A 258 -36.15 14.90 -34.38
N LYS A 259 -35.27 15.90 -34.20
CA LYS A 259 -35.63 17.19 -33.61
C LYS A 259 -34.66 18.28 -34.07
N ASP A 260 -35.20 19.43 -34.47
CA ASP A 260 -34.44 20.65 -34.72
C ASP A 260 -34.31 21.49 -33.45
N ALA A 261 -33.24 22.28 -33.39
CA ALA A 261 -32.97 23.20 -32.29
C ALA A 261 -33.13 22.58 -30.88
N ALA A 262 -32.69 21.32 -30.74
CA ALA A 262 -32.74 20.54 -29.52
C ALA A 262 -31.76 21.06 -28.46
N ASN A 263 -32.05 20.73 -27.20
CA ASN A 263 -31.17 20.95 -26.05
C ASN A 263 -30.82 19.62 -25.36
N MET A 264 -30.03 19.67 -24.27
CA MET A 264 -29.60 18.46 -23.56
C MET A 264 -30.78 17.65 -22.98
N GLY A 265 -31.81 18.33 -22.47
CA GLY A 265 -33.00 17.66 -21.96
C GLY A 265 -33.76 16.88 -23.05
N ASP A 266 -33.62 17.26 -24.31
CA ASP A 266 -34.18 16.48 -25.42
C ASP A 266 -33.38 15.19 -25.68
N VAL A 267 -32.06 15.24 -25.53
CA VAL A 267 -31.18 14.06 -25.66
C VAL A 267 -31.48 13.05 -24.55
N GLU A 268 -31.66 13.53 -23.32
CA GLU A 268 -32.03 12.69 -22.15
C GLU A 268 -33.37 11.98 -22.33
N ASN A 269 -34.26 12.48 -23.20
CA ASN A 269 -35.58 11.90 -23.45
C ASN A 269 -35.64 10.94 -24.66
N LEU A 270 -34.53 10.76 -25.38
CA LEU A 270 -34.49 9.81 -26.51
C LEU A 270 -34.71 8.37 -26.05
N GLU A 271 -35.31 7.56 -26.93
CA GLU A 271 -35.46 6.12 -26.74
C GLU A 271 -34.14 5.38 -27.03
N ASN A 272 -34.07 4.10 -26.67
CA ASN A 272 -32.90 3.28 -26.97
C ASN A 272 -32.64 3.21 -28.47
N GLY A 273 -31.44 3.57 -28.90
CA GLY A 273 -31.10 3.61 -30.32
C GLY A 273 -29.90 4.47 -30.64
N MET A 274 -29.45 4.45 -31.90
CA MET A 274 -28.35 5.28 -32.39
C MET A 274 -28.85 6.55 -33.08
N TYR A 275 -28.23 7.67 -32.73
CA TYR A 275 -28.54 9.03 -33.19
C TYR A 275 -27.27 9.75 -33.66
N ILE A 276 -27.43 10.87 -34.35
CA ILE A 276 -26.38 11.83 -34.62
C ILE A 276 -26.79 13.13 -33.93
N VAL A 277 -26.02 13.56 -32.93
CA VAL A 277 -26.26 14.76 -32.13
C VAL A 277 -25.05 15.67 -32.31
N ASN A 278 -25.28 16.91 -32.75
CA ASN A 278 -24.20 17.87 -33.01
C ASN A 278 -23.08 17.29 -33.92
N GLY A 279 -23.45 16.48 -34.91
CA GLY A 279 -22.52 15.83 -35.83
C GLY A 279 -21.76 14.61 -35.27
N GLN A 280 -22.01 14.23 -34.01
CA GLN A 280 -21.40 13.08 -33.36
C GLN A 280 -22.39 11.93 -33.23
N LYS A 281 -21.92 10.68 -33.38
CA LYS A 281 -22.76 9.50 -33.18
C LYS A 281 -23.01 9.25 -31.70
N LEU A 282 -24.27 9.09 -31.35
CA LEU A 282 -24.81 8.79 -30.03
C LEU A 282 -25.62 7.47 -30.12
N MET A 283 -25.74 6.74 -29.04
CA MET A 283 -26.30 5.40 -28.78
C MET A 283 -26.89 5.47 -27.37
N ILE A 284 -28.19 5.64 -27.31
CA ILE A 284 -28.93 5.70 -26.06
C ILE A 284 -29.19 4.26 -25.60
N CYS A 285 -28.78 3.95 -24.37
CA CYS A 285 -28.99 2.67 -23.71
C CYS A 285 -29.59 2.92 -22.31
N LYS A 286 -30.92 2.95 -22.23
CA LYS A 286 -31.72 3.00 -21.00
C LYS A 286 -32.27 1.62 -20.64
#